data_AF-N9KZW8-F1
#
_entry.id   AF-N9KZW8-F1
#
_cell.length_a   1.000
_cell.length_b   1.000
_cell.length_c   1.000
_cell.angle_alpha   90.00
_cell.angle_beta   90.00
_cell.angle_gamma   90.00
#
_symmetry.space_group_name_H-M   'P 1'
#
loop_
_entity.id
_entity.type
_entity.pdbx_description
1 polymer ?
#
loop_
_entity_poly.entity_id
_entity_poly.type
_entity_poly.pdbx_seq_one_letter_code
_entity_poly.pdbx_strand_id
1 'polypeptide(L)'
;MGMLIAKCYPTKLFLKAADHTYVTCGKSGKSWGCWGGKQGGTELTIGQGSTKRADTIAEPNERAGIKRYLIDGVCHQAANRILLPAKILVSQARGYRLSSAVFGTYGKSPFNQYPDISGDLPACDTGENIHSIKEEITFSKNENLKIISANLEIYNKYAKKSLLTSNNLEEFSNNFFNMQIEIFTEEVKIWVGEYISSQQLLALQKAKESLEHKLLIQDSSLLLSNSISMPEFIRSFEKVTNEFQSDIADILSDFEYAQLLQLNRNERLSLIDPLSIDIAFGEGTYKKAFPES
;
A
#
# COMPACT_ATOMS: atom_id res chain seq x y z
N MET A 1 26.18 3.64 2.57
CA MET A 1 24.72 3.48 2.44
C MET A 1 24.48 2.06 2.01
N GLY A 2 23.77 1.31 2.82
CA GLY A 2 23.45 -0.08 2.59
C GLY A 2 22.45 -0.24 1.47
N MET A 3 22.28 -1.49 1.05
CA MET A 3 21.31 -1.87 0.04
C MET A 3 19.99 -2.23 0.73
N LEU A 4 18.90 -1.59 0.32
CA LEU A 4 17.53 -1.97 0.68
C LEU A 4 16.90 -2.71 -0.50
N ILE A 5 16.26 -3.84 -0.21
CA ILE A 5 15.67 -4.73 -1.21
C ILE A 5 14.20 -4.92 -0.84
N ALA A 6 13.31 -4.58 -1.76
CA ALA A 6 11.91 -4.95 -1.68
C ALA A 6 11.76 -6.41 -2.13
N LYS A 7 11.06 -7.21 -1.34
CA LYS A 7 10.76 -8.61 -1.67
C LYS A 7 9.26 -8.85 -1.62
N CYS A 8 8.79 -9.80 -2.43
CA CYS A 8 7.42 -10.27 -2.36
C CYS A 8 7.33 -11.80 -2.44
N TYR A 9 6.21 -12.34 -1.97
CA TYR A 9 5.81 -13.70 -2.30
C TYR A 9 4.28 -13.78 -2.37
N PRO A 10 3.73 -14.72 -3.17
CA PRO A 10 2.29 -14.92 -3.23
C PRO A 10 1.74 -15.30 -1.85
N THR A 11 0.70 -14.60 -1.40
CA THR A 11 -0.17 -15.11 -0.34
C THR A 11 -0.85 -16.38 -0.87
N LYS A 12 -1.27 -17.31 0.03
CA LYS A 12 -1.70 -18.68 -0.30
C LYS A 12 -2.34 -18.78 -1.71
N LEU A 13 -1.65 -19.47 -2.63
CA LEU A 13 -1.87 -19.47 -4.09
C LEU A 13 -3.33 -19.64 -4.56
N PHE A 14 -4.19 -20.27 -3.77
CA PHE A 14 -5.58 -20.55 -4.12
C PHE A 14 -6.55 -19.37 -3.92
N LEU A 15 -6.14 -18.31 -3.21
CA LEU A 15 -7.04 -17.23 -2.81
C LEU A 15 -7.07 -16.03 -3.77
N LYS A 16 -6.31 -16.04 -4.87
CA LYS A 16 -6.12 -14.88 -5.76
C LYS A 16 -5.88 -13.59 -4.95
N ALA A 17 -5.10 -13.70 -3.89
CA ALA A 17 -4.86 -12.61 -2.96
C ALA A 17 -3.62 -11.80 -3.39
N ALA A 18 -3.53 -10.57 -2.91
CA ALA A 18 -2.39 -9.69 -3.17
C ALA A 18 -1.11 -10.33 -2.64
N ASP A 19 0.01 -10.05 -3.30
CA ASP A 19 1.30 -10.50 -2.81
C ASP A 19 1.57 -9.92 -1.42
N HIS A 20 2.23 -10.70 -0.57
CA HIS A 20 2.82 -10.15 0.63
C HIS A 20 4.15 -9.49 0.24
N THR A 21 4.45 -8.34 0.85
CA THR A 21 5.73 -7.64 0.62
C THR A 21 6.42 -7.30 1.91
N TYR A 22 7.74 -7.34 1.86
CA TYR A 22 8.58 -7.00 2.99
C TYR A 22 9.90 -6.38 2.49
N VAL A 23 10.65 -5.78 3.41
CA VAL A 23 11.93 -5.12 3.09
C VAL A 23 13.05 -5.89 3.75
N THR A 24 14.19 -6.00 3.06
CA THR A 24 15.42 -6.55 3.62
C THR A 24 16.57 -5.60 3.38
N CYS A 25 17.61 -5.68 4.20
CA CYS A 25 18.88 -5.04 3.92
C CYS A 25 19.96 -6.08 3.58
N GLY A 26 20.65 -5.90 2.45
CA GLY A 26 21.57 -6.92 1.93
C GLY A 26 20.91 -8.28 1.67
N LYS A 27 21.68 -9.28 1.24
CA LYS A 27 21.14 -10.62 0.91
C LYS A 27 20.85 -11.49 2.14
N SER A 28 21.54 -11.24 3.25
CA SER A 28 21.46 -12.03 4.48
C SER A 28 21.23 -11.19 5.74
N GLY A 29 20.90 -9.90 5.58
CA GLY A 29 20.78 -8.97 6.71
C GLY A 29 19.40 -8.93 7.34
N LYS A 30 19.12 -7.82 8.05
CA LYS A 30 17.85 -7.58 8.73
C LYS A 30 16.69 -7.51 7.72
N SER A 31 15.52 -7.99 8.15
CA SER A 31 14.28 -7.97 7.38
C SER A 31 13.12 -7.40 8.21
N TRP A 32 12.18 -6.71 7.56
CA TRP A 32 11.02 -6.05 8.15
C TRP A 32 9.72 -6.49 7.46
N GLY A 33 8.90 -7.27 8.15
CA GLY A 33 7.80 -8.09 7.58
C GLY A 33 6.39 -7.56 7.68
N CYS A 34 6.14 -6.52 8.48
CA CYS A 34 4.78 -6.05 8.77
C CYS A 34 3.92 -7.13 9.47
N TRP A 35 2.71 -7.44 8.99
CA TRP A 35 1.85 -8.51 9.54
C TRP A 35 2.06 -9.88 8.91
N GLY A 36 2.76 -9.96 7.78
CA GLY A 36 3.08 -11.24 7.15
C GLY A 36 4.47 -11.73 7.52
N GLY A 37 5.00 -12.62 6.70
CA GLY A 37 6.36 -13.14 6.84
C GLY A 37 7.43 -12.15 6.37
N LYS A 38 8.68 -12.48 6.65
CA LYS A 38 9.85 -11.69 6.22
C LYS A 38 10.97 -12.55 5.66
N GLN A 39 10.61 -13.70 5.10
CA GLN A 39 11.55 -14.69 4.57
C GLN A 39 11.03 -15.22 3.23
N GLY A 40 11.97 -15.67 2.38
CA GLY A 40 11.66 -16.28 1.08
C GLY A 40 11.38 -15.25 -0.02
N GLY A 41 10.54 -15.64 -0.99
CA GLY A 41 10.07 -14.75 -2.05
C GLY A 41 11.11 -14.27 -3.06
N THR A 42 10.63 -13.44 -3.98
CA THR A 42 11.37 -12.88 -5.10
C THR A 42 11.76 -11.42 -4.80
N GLU A 43 12.92 -11.00 -5.28
CA GLU A 43 13.34 -9.60 -5.23
C GLU A 43 12.57 -8.81 -6.29
N LEU A 44 11.95 -7.69 -5.89
CA LEU A 44 11.21 -6.81 -6.79
C LEU A 44 12.06 -5.64 -7.28
N THR A 45 12.71 -4.97 -6.33
CA THR A 45 13.50 -3.78 -6.61
C THR A 45 14.51 -3.54 -5.50
N ILE A 46 15.60 -2.86 -5.85
CA ILE A 46 16.76 -2.65 -5.00
C ILE A 46 17.27 -1.23 -5.15
N GLY A 47 17.77 -0.65 -4.07
CA GLY A 47 18.45 0.64 -4.11
C GLY A 47 19.23 0.94 -2.85
N GLN A 48 20.05 1.98 -2.92
CA GLN A 48 20.88 2.41 -1.80
C GLN A 48 20.09 3.31 -0.86
N GLY A 49 20.24 3.09 0.45
CA GLY A 49 19.61 3.90 1.48
C GLY A 49 20.24 3.71 2.85
N SER A 50 19.88 4.58 3.80
CA SER A 50 20.26 4.44 5.20
C SER A 50 19.49 3.28 5.83
N THR A 51 20.17 2.18 6.13
CA THR A 51 19.51 1.01 6.76
C THR A 51 19.13 1.28 8.22
N LYS A 52 19.81 2.21 8.91
CA LYS A 52 19.38 2.71 10.24
C LYS A 52 18.07 3.50 10.17
N ARG A 53 17.90 4.31 9.13
CA ARG A 53 16.67 5.08 8.91
C ARG A 53 15.51 4.16 8.55
N ALA A 54 15.74 3.20 7.66
CA ALA A 54 14.78 2.14 7.36
C ALA A 54 14.32 1.41 8.63
N ASP A 55 15.27 1.05 9.50
CA ASP A 55 14.97 0.38 10.78
C ASP A 55 14.14 1.23 11.72
N THR A 56 14.45 2.53 11.79
CA THR A 56 13.72 3.47 12.64
C THR A 56 12.30 3.68 12.11
N ILE A 57 12.14 3.82 10.79
CA ILE A 57 10.82 3.91 10.16
C ILE A 57 10.01 2.65 10.44
N ALA A 58 10.61 1.46 10.34
CA ALA A 58 9.91 0.20 10.51
C ALA A 58 9.25 0.05 11.90
N GLU A 59 9.77 0.72 12.92
CA GLU A 59 9.39 0.56 14.33
C GLU A 59 9.67 -0.89 14.84
N PRO A 60 9.69 -1.14 16.17
CA PRO A 60 9.93 -2.49 16.70
C PRO A 60 8.92 -3.55 16.25
N ASN A 61 7.71 -3.13 15.85
CA ASN A 61 6.65 -4.00 15.33
C ASN A 61 6.73 -4.21 13.82
N GLU A 62 7.68 -3.56 13.12
CA GLU A 62 7.94 -3.67 11.69
C GLU A 62 6.77 -3.20 10.78
N ARG A 63 5.82 -2.42 11.32
CA ARG A 63 4.61 -1.96 10.60
C ARG A 63 4.76 -0.58 9.98
N ALA A 64 5.88 0.09 10.20
CA ALA A 64 6.16 1.39 9.64
C ALA A 64 5.07 2.45 9.90
N GLY A 65 4.50 2.45 11.10
CA GLY A 65 3.42 3.36 11.47
C GLY A 65 2.06 3.07 10.83
N ILE A 66 1.89 1.97 10.08
CA ILE A 66 0.56 1.42 9.75
C ILE A 66 0.01 0.88 11.08
N LYS A 67 -1.16 1.35 11.52
CA LYS A 67 -1.65 1.05 12.87
C LYS A 67 -2.68 -0.09 12.86
N ARG A 68 -3.44 -0.25 11.78
CA ARG A 68 -4.57 -1.17 11.65
C ARG A 68 -4.63 -1.79 10.25
N TYR A 69 -4.29 -3.07 10.17
CA TYR A 69 -4.35 -3.84 8.92
C TYR A 69 -5.75 -3.78 8.28
N LEU A 70 -5.81 -3.64 6.94
CA LEU A 70 -7.03 -3.41 6.13
C LEU A 70 -7.79 -2.09 6.38
N ILE A 71 -7.38 -1.29 7.36
CA ILE A 71 -8.03 0.00 7.64
C ILE A 71 -7.13 1.12 7.15
N ASP A 72 -5.89 1.16 7.63
CA ASP A 72 -4.94 2.20 7.26
C ASP A 72 -3.82 1.76 6.32
N GLY A 73 -3.74 0.46 6.03
CA GLY A 73 -2.90 -0.07 4.97
C GLY A 73 -2.70 -1.57 5.08
N VAL A 74 -1.88 -2.08 4.15
CA VAL A 74 -1.40 -3.46 4.13
C VAL A 74 0.13 -3.47 4.03
N CYS A 75 0.72 -4.66 3.86
CA CYS A 75 2.16 -4.85 3.83
C CYS A 75 2.86 -4.05 2.72
N HIS A 76 2.17 -3.77 1.60
CA HIS A 76 2.65 -2.86 0.54
C HIS A 76 2.99 -1.47 1.07
N GLN A 77 2.06 -0.86 1.81
CA GLN A 77 2.22 0.49 2.35
C GLN A 77 3.33 0.54 3.41
N ALA A 78 3.42 -0.47 4.27
CA ALA A 78 4.50 -0.56 5.24
C ALA A 78 5.87 -0.65 4.57
N ALA A 79 6.01 -1.53 3.55
CA ALA A 79 7.25 -1.64 2.79
C ALA A 79 7.62 -0.33 2.08
N ASN A 80 6.65 0.31 1.41
CA ASN A 80 6.85 1.61 0.75
C ASN A 80 7.31 2.70 1.71
N ARG A 81 6.79 2.75 2.95
CA ARG A 81 7.25 3.73 3.95
C ARG A 81 8.71 3.54 4.33
N ILE A 82 9.13 2.29 4.56
CA ILE A 82 10.53 1.94 4.89
C ILE A 82 11.47 2.30 3.73
N LEU A 83 11.00 2.09 2.49
CA LEU A 83 11.76 2.28 1.25
C LEU A 83 11.78 3.73 0.73
N LEU A 84 10.85 4.56 1.19
CA LEU A 84 10.69 5.94 0.75
C LEU A 84 11.98 6.78 0.80
N PRO A 85 12.80 6.75 1.87
CA PRO A 85 14.06 7.51 1.90
C PRO A 85 15.05 7.13 0.78
N ALA A 86 15.00 5.89 0.31
CA ALA A 86 15.81 5.39 -0.81
C ALA A 86 15.17 5.66 -2.18
N LYS A 87 13.99 6.31 -2.22
CA LYS A 87 13.18 6.57 -3.42
C LYS A 87 12.85 5.28 -4.19
N ILE A 88 12.58 4.21 -3.44
CA ILE A 88 12.18 2.91 -3.98
C ILE A 88 10.67 2.76 -3.73
N LEU A 89 9.97 2.16 -4.70
CA LEU A 89 8.55 1.89 -4.63
C LEU A 89 8.26 0.43 -4.99
N VAL A 90 7.43 -0.23 -4.19
CA VAL A 90 7.00 -1.62 -4.36
C VAL A 90 5.82 -1.67 -5.34
N SER A 91 6.03 -1.23 -6.58
CA SER A 91 4.96 -1.09 -7.57
C SER A 91 4.69 -2.34 -8.41
N GLN A 92 5.61 -3.31 -8.37
CA GLN A 92 5.57 -4.53 -9.18
C GLN A 92 4.95 -5.73 -8.44
N ALA A 93 4.66 -5.60 -7.14
CA ALA A 93 3.98 -6.64 -6.38
C ALA A 93 2.55 -6.82 -6.90
N ARG A 94 2.11 -8.08 -7.05
CA ARG A 94 0.76 -8.35 -7.49
C ARG A 94 -0.24 -7.73 -6.52
N GLY A 95 -1.15 -6.91 -7.03
CA GLY A 95 -2.16 -6.24 -6.22
C GLY A 95 -1.72 -4.93 -5.58
N TYR A 96 -0.50 -4.47 -5.86
CA TYR A 96 -0.05 -3.16 -5.44
C TYR A 96 -1.01 -2.05 -5.88
N ARG A 97 -1.37 -2.00 -7.16
CA ARG A 97 -2.20 -0.91 -7.70
C ARG A 97 -3.61 -0.88 -7.10
N LEU A 98 -4.23 -2.04 -6.85
CA LEU A 98 -5.48 -2.10 -6.10
C LEU A 98 -5.30 -1.62 -4.65
N SER A 99 -4.26 -2.08 -3.95
CA SER A 99 -4.01 -1.64 -2.57
C SER A 99 -3.70 -0.14 -2.46
N SER A 100 -3.01 0.44 -3.46
CA SER A 100 -2.75 1.87 -3.54
C SER A 100 -4.03 2.65 -3.86
N ALA A 101 -4.88 2.13 -4.75
CA ALA A 101 -6.18 2.72 -5.00
C ALA A 101 -7.09 2.72 -3.76
N VAL A 102 -6.93 1.77 -2.83
CA VAL A 102 -7.70 1.71 -1.58
C VAL A 102 -7.08 2.54 -0.45
N PHE A 103 -5.76 2.46 -0.25
CA PHE A 103 -5.06 3.01 0.92
C PHE A 103 -4.11 4.17 0.62
N GLY A 104 -3.86 4.48 -0.65
CA GLY A 104 -2.74 5.30 -1.12
C GLY A 104 -1.41 4.54 -1.10
N THR A 105 -0.41 5.10 -1.78
CA THR A 105 0.94 4.51 -1.87
C THR A 105 1.60 4.24 -0.51
N TYR A 106 1.40 5.14 0.47
CA TYR A 106 1.98 5.04 1.82
C TYR A 106 0.92 4.81 2.89
N GLY A 107 -0.31 4.42 2.56
CA GLY A 107 -1.35 4.18 3.58
C GLY A 107 -2.00 5.46 4.12
N LYS A 108 -3.02 5.25 4.95
CA LYS A 108 -3.90 6.30 5.48
C LYS A 108 -3.38 6.92 6.78
N SER A 109 -2.58 6.22 7.58
CA SER A 109 -2.03 6.78 8.82
C SER A 109 -0.91 7.79 8.55
N PRO A 110 -0.76 8.83 9.38
CA PRO A 110 0.48 9.62 9.41
C PRO A 110 1.70 8.74 9.73
N PHE A 111 2.87 9.12 9.23
CA PHE A 111 4.14 8.49 9.61
C PHE A 111 5.30 9.48 9.55
N ASN A 112 6.34 9.21 10.33
CA ASN A 112 7.55 10.01 10.35
C ASN A 112 8.59 9.39 9.41
N GLN A 113 9.20 10.21 8.55
CA GLN A 113 10.24 9.76 7.64
C GLN A 113 11.64 9.79 8.26
N TYR A 114 11.83 10.41 9.43
CA TYR A 114 13.11 10.54 10.15
C TYR A 114 14.27 11.08 9.27
N PRO A 115 14.15 12.31 8.72
CA PRO A 115 15.13 12.86 7.76
C PRO A 115 16.56 12.94 8.31
N ASP A 116 16.72 13.13 9.62
CA ASP A 116 18.02 13.34 10.26
C ASP A 116 18.77 12.04 10.60
N ILE A 117 18.14 10.88 10.38
CA ILE A 117 18.76 9.58 10.65
C ILE A 117 19.51 9.08 9.42
N SER A 118 20.80 8.77 9.58
CA SER A 118 21.66 8.25 8.52
C SER A 118 22.59 7.15 9.02
N GLY A 119 23.23 6.46 8.08
CA GLY A 119 24.17 5.37 8.32
C GLY A 119 23.55 3.98 8.26
N ASP A 120 24.40 2.98 8.50
CA ASP A 120 24.06 1.58 8.25
C ASP A 120 24.05 0.73 9.52
N LEU A 121 23.12 -0.22 9.60
CA LEU A 121 23.10 -1.22 10.66
C LEU A 121 24.25 -2.21 10.43
N PRO A 122 24.95 -2.66 11.49
CA PRO A 122 26.00 -3.68 11.37
C PRO A 122 25.51 -4.97 10.71
N ALA A 123 24.27 -5.39 10.99
CA ALA A 123 23.67 -6.58 10.38
C ALA A 123 23.40 -6.47 8.87
N CYS A 124 23.48 -5.25 8.31
CA CYS A 124 23.32 -5.00 6.88
C CYS A 124 24.67 -4.85 6.15
N ASP A 125 25.79 -4.86 6.90
CA ASP A 125 27.13 -4.83 6.32
C ASP A 125 27.50 -6.24 5.87
N THR A 126 27.33 -6.49 4.57
CA THR A 126 27.52 -7.84 4.02
C THR A 126 28.95 -8.09 3.57
N GLY A 127 29.83 -7.07 3.51
CA GLY A 127 31.21 -7.17 2.99
C GLY A 127 31.31 -7.61 1.52
N GLU A 128 30.24 -8.12 0.93
CA GLU A 128 30.11 -8.52 -0.45
C GLU A 128 29.80 -7.29 -1.30
N ASN A 129 30.69 -6.99 -2.24
CA ASN A 129 30.37 -6.12 -3.36
C ASN A 129 29.23 -6.78 -4.14
N ILE A 130 27.99 -6.34 -3.90
CA ILE A 130 26.85 -6.71 -4.74
C ILE A 130 27.11 -6.09 -6.10
N HIS A 131 27.76 -6.87 -6.98
CA HIS A 131 28.00 -6.50 -8.36
C HIS A 131 26.65 -6.13 -8.99
N SER A 132 26.61 -4.91 -9.51
CA SER A 132 25.49 -4.24 -10.18
C SER A 132 24.57 -5.23 -10.91
N ILE A 133 23.39 -5.48 -10.35
CA ILE A 133 22.29 -6.08 -11.11
C ILE A 133 21.96 -5.08 -12.23
N LYS A 134 22.18 -5.51 -13.47
CA LYS A 134 22.08 -4.72 -14.70
C LYS A 134 20.68 -4.12 -14.89
N GLU A 135 20.64 -2.79 -15.01
CA GLU A 135 19.91 -1.90 -15.95
C GLU A 135 18.51 -2.22 -16.54
N GLU A 136 17.84 -3.34 -16.26
CA GLU A 136 16.51 -3.63 -16.86
C GLU A 136 15.33 -2.89 -16.20
N ILE A 137 15.57 -2.09 -15.15
CA ILE A 137 14.54 -1.35 -14.40
C ILE A 137 14.61 0.16 -14.69
N THR A 138 14.88 0.59 -15.91
CA THR A 138 14.95 2.03 -16.22
C THR A 138 13.57 2.66 -16.40
N PHE A 139 12.63 1.96 -17.06
CA PHE A 139 11.29 2.51 -17.32
C PHE A 139 10.42 2.58 -16.05
N SER A 140 10.34 1.47 -15.28
CA SER A 140 9.62 1.42 -14.01
C SER A 140 10.15 2.44 -12.99
N LYS A 141 11.46 2.74 -13.02
CA LYS A 141 12.07 3.71 -12.10
C LYS A 141 11.56 5.13 -12.34
N ASN A 142 11.36 5.55 -13.59
CA ASN A 142 10.84 6.88 -13.89
C ASN A 142 9.37 7.02 -13.47
N GLU A 143 8.53 6.01 -13.72
CA GLU A 143 7.14 5.99 -13.25
C GLU A 143 7.08 6.05 -11.71
N ASN A 144 7.87 5.22 -11.02
CA ASN A 144 7.91 5.18 -9.57
C ASN A 144 8.32 6.53 -8.97
N LEU A 145 9.31 7.21 -9.55
CA LEU A 145 9.72 8.54 -9.11
C LEU A 145 8.61 9.58 -9.30
N LYS A 146 7.85 9.53 -10.41
CA LYS A 146 6.69 10.40 -10.62
C LYS A 146 5.63 10.18 -9.54
N ILE A 147 5.30 8.91 -9.22
CA ILE A 147 4.34 8.57 -8.17
C ILE A 147 4.83 9.07 -6.80
N ILE A 148 6.08 8.79 -6.44
CA ILE A 148 6.68 9.23 -5.17
C ILE A 148 6.57 10.77 -5.06
N SER A 149 6.99 11.50 -6.09
CA SER A 149 6.96 12.96 -6.11
C SER A 149 5.54 13.52 -6.01
N ALA A 150 4.61 13.04 -6.85
CA ALA A 150 3.22 13.51 -6.85
C ALA A 150 2.55 13.27 -5.48
N ASN A 151 2.71 12.06 -4.93
CA ASN A 151 2.13 11.73 -3.64
C ASN A 151 2.71 12.58 -2.51
N LEU A 152 4.03 12.78 -2.46
CA LEU A 152 4.65 13.64 -1.45
C LEU A 152 4.18 15.10 -1.53
N GLU A 153 3.99 15.63 -2.74
CA GLU A 153 3.41 16.96 -2.94
C GLU A 153 1.99 17.05 -2.35
N ILE A 154 1.14 16.06 -2.62
CA ILE A 154 -0.22 15.98 -2.09
C ILE A 154 -0.21 15.84 -0.56
N TYR A 155 0.59 14.92 0.01
CA TYR A 155 0.70 14.79 1.47
C TYR A 155 1.14 16.10 2.12
N ASN A 156 2.12 16.81 1.56
CA ASN A 156 2.58 18.10 2.08
C ASN A 156 1.49 19.18 1.99
N LYS A 157 0.77 19.23 0.86
CA LYS A 157 -0.37 20.14 0.65
C LYS A 157 -1.43 19.96 1.73
N TYR A 158 -1.81 18.71 2.03
CA TYR A 158 -2.87 18.43 3.02
C TYR A 158 -2.37 18.46 4.46
N ALA A 159 -1.12 18.08 4.75
CA ALA A 159 -0.54 18.25 6.07
C ALA A 159 -0.54 19.73 6.50
N LYS A 160 -0.19 20.63 5.58
CA LYS A 160 -0.24 22.09 5.82
C LYS A 160 -1.66 22.58 6.07
N LYS A 161 -2.66 22.07 5.33
CA LYS A 161 -4.08 22.40 5.57
C LYS A 161 -4.55 21.91 6.94
N SER A 162 -4.33 20.64 7.26
CA SER A 162 -4.75 20.05 8.53
C SER A 162 -4.10 20.71 9.76
N LEU A 163 -2.85 21.17 9.64
CA LEU A 163 -2.19 21.97 10.68
C LEU A 163 -2.89 23.31 10.93
N LEU A 164 -3.47 23.92 9.89
CA LEU A 164 -4.18 25.20 10.00
C LEU A 164 -5.61 25.05 10.54
N THR A 165 -6.21 23.85 10.43
CA THR A 165 -7.64 23.60 10.67
C THR A 165 -7.89 22.62 11.84
N SER A 166 -6.86 22.37 12.66
CA SER A 166 -6.79 21.23 13.60
C SER A 166 -7.90 21.12 14.65
N ASN A 167 -8.75 22.15 14.79
CA ASN A 167 -9.81 22.18 15.80
C ASN A 167 -11.18 21.75 15.24
N ASN A 168 -11.31 21.52 13.93
CA ASN A 168 -12.56 21.07 13.31
C ASN A 168 -12.41 19.66 12.72
N LEU A 169 -13.03 18.67 13.39
CA LEU A 169 -12.98 17.26 12.97
C LEU A 169 -13.63 17.02 11.60
N GLU A 170 -14.68 17.75 11.26
CA GLU A 170 -15.35 17.65 9.96
C GLU A 170 -14.41 18.13 8.85
N GLU A 171 -13.77 19.27 9.05
CA GLU A 171 -12.80 19.81 8.10
C GLU A 171 -11.56 18.91 7.96
N PHE A 172 -11.06 18.35 9.06
CA PHE A 172 -9.99 17.35 9.03
C PHE A 172 -10.41 16.12 8.20
N SER A 173 -11.63 15.61 8.42
CA SER A 173 -12.16 14.45 7.69
C SER A 173 -12.31 14.73 6.21
N ASN A 174 -12.83 15.92 5.84
CA ASN A 174 -12.95 16.37 4.46
C ASN A 174 -11.59 16.54 3.79
N ASN A 175 -10.60 17.10 4.49
CA ASN A 175 -9.23 17.22 3.99
C ASN A 175 -8.61 15.84 3.74
N PHE A 176 -8.77 14.91 4.67
CA PHE A 176 -8.29 13.55 4.51
C PHE A 176 -8.95 12.83 3.33
N PHE A 177 -10.28 12.94 3.21
CA PHE A 177 -11.03 12.38 2.09
C PHE A 177 -10.52 12.93 0.76
N ASN A 178 -10.44 14.26 0.61
CA ASN A 178 -9.97 14.89 -0.61
C ASN A 178 -8.52 14.51 -0.96
N MET A 179 -7.65 14.35 0.05
CA MET A 179 -6.28 13.85 -0.15
C MET A 179 -6.27 12.47 -0.79
N GLN A 180 -7.13 11.55 -0.34
CA GLN A 180 -7.22 10.19 -0.91
C GLN A 180 -7.73 10.20 -2.36
N ILE A 181 -8.70 11.07 -2.69
CA ILE A 181 -9.19 11.23 -4.07
C ILE A 181 -8.08 11.80 -4.98
N GLU A 182 -7.33 12.80 -4.50
CA GLU A 182 -6.27 13.44 -5.26
C GLU A 182 -5.09 12.49 -5.52
N ILE A 183 -4.66 11.72 -4.51
CA ILE A 183 -3.63 10.66 -4.66
C ILE A 183 -4.05 9.66 -5.74
N PHE A 184 -5.27 9.12 -5.63
CA PHE A 184 -5.78 8.17 -6.61
C PHE A 184 -5.84 8.77 -8.02
N THR A 185 -6.30 10.02 -8.13
CA THR A 185 -6.39 10.73 -9.42
C THR A 185 -5.02 10.88 -10.09
N GLU A 186 -4.00 11.31 -9.34
CA GLU A 186 -2.65 11.48 -9.90
C GLU A 186 -2.01 10.14 -10.26
N GLU A 187 -2.21 9.09 -9.45
CA GLU A 187 -1.77 7.73 -9.78
C GLU A 187 -2.43 7.22 -11.08
N VAL A 188 -3.75 7.41 -11.25
CA VAL A 188 -4.47 7.07 -12.49
C VAL A 188 -3.88 7.82 -13.69
N LYS A 189 -3.63 9.13 -13.57
CA LYS A 189 -3.03 9.92 -14.66
C LYS A 189 -1.64 9.41 -15.03
N ILE A 190 -0.83 9.03 -14.05
CA ILE A 190 0.52 8.52 -14.28
C ILE A 190 0.47 7.14 -14.96
N TRP A 191 -0.43 6.25 -14.52
CA TRP A 191 -0.49 4.87 -15.02
C TRP A 191 -1.20 4.72 -16.36
N VAL A 192 -2.30 5.43 -16.55
CA VAL A 192 -3.20 5.23 -17.70
C VAL A 192 -3.69 6.51 -18.36
N GLY A 193 -3.19 7.68 -17.94
CA GLY A 193 -3.73 8.98 -18.36
C GLY A 193 -3.75 9.23 -19.87
N GLU A 194 -2.82 8.63 -20.62
CA GLU A 194 -2.77 8.74 -22.09
C GLU A 194 -3.84 7.89 -22.79
N TYR A 195 -4.44 6.92 -22.08
CA TYR A 195 -5.38 5.95 -22.63
C TYR A 195 -6.83 6.19 -22.23
N ILE A 196 -7.08 7.07 -21.26
CA ILE A 196 -8.44 7.34 -20.76
C ILE A 196 -8.89 8.76 -21.08
N SER A 197 -10.18 8.91 -21.34
CA SER A 197 -10.81 10.23 -21.51
C SER A 197 -10.98 10.96 -20.18
N SER A 198 -11.14 12.29 -20.23
CA SER A 198 -11.51 13.09 -19.05
C SER A 198 -12.83 12.63 -18.41
N GLN A 199 -13.78 12.11 -19.20
CA GLN A 199 -15.04 11.56 -18.68
C GLN A 199 -14.81 10.28 -17.88
N GLN A 200 -13.94 9.38 -18.36
CA GLN A 200 -13.56 8.18 -17.62
C GLN A 200 -12.81 8.54 -16.34
N LEU A 201 -11.89 9.51 -16.38
CA LEU A 201 -11.20 9.98 -15.17
C LEU A 201 -12.17 10.51 -14.11
N LEU A 202 -13.15 11.33 -14.51
CA LEU A 202 -14.21 11.81 -13.62
C LEU A 202 -15.07 10.66 -13.06
N ALA A 203 -15.37 9.64 -13.86
CA ALA A 203 -16.10 8.47 -13.40
C ALA A 203 -15.30 7.64 -12.38
N LEU A 204 -13.99 7.48 -12.60
CA LEU A 204 -13.09 6.80 -11.65
C LEU A 204 -13.00 7.56 -10.33
N GLN A 205 -12.95 8.89 -10.36
CA GLN A 205 -12.99 9.72 -9.15
C GLN A 205 -14.28 9.47 -8.34
N LYS A 206 -15.44 9.41 -8.99
CA LYS A 206 -16.71 9.10 -8.33
C LYS A 206 -16.74 7.68 -7.74
N ALA A 207 -16.17 6.70 -8.44
CA ALA A 207 -16.02 5.34 -7.91
C ALA A 207 -15.15 5.33 -6.64
N LYS A 208 -14.06 6.09 -6.65
CA LYS A 208 -13.17 6.25 -5.48
C LYS A 208 -13.84 7.00 -4.32
N GLU A 209 -14.63 8.03 -4.60
CA GLU A 209 -15.45 8.72 -3.58
C GLU A 209 -16.44 7.75 -2.92
N SER A 210 -17.15 6.95 -3.73
CA SER A 210 -18.06 5.92 -3.23
C SER A 210 -17.36 4.90 -2.34
N LEU A 211 -16.17 4.42 -2.77
CA LEU A 211 -15.32 3.53 -1.98
C LEU A 211 -14.97 4.16 -0.62
N GLU A 212 -14.45 5.39 -0.60
CA GLU A 212 -14.04 6.04 0.65
C GLU A 212 -15.22 6.25 1.60
N HIS A 213 -16.41 6.59 1.10
CA HIS A 213 -17.62 6.67 1.92
C HIS A 213 -17.99 5.31 2.54
N LYS A 214 -17.96 4.23 1.76
CA LYS A 214 -18.26 2.88 2.25
C LYS A 214 -17.26 2.42 3.31
N LEU A 215 -15.96 2.67 3.10
CA LEU A 215 -14.90 2.36 4.07
C LEU A 215 -15.05 3.18 5.36
N LEU A 216 -15.36 4.49 5.26
CA LEU A 216 -15.57 5.34 6.43
C LEU A 216 -16.73 4.85 7.31
N ILE A 217 -17.83 4.39 6.70
CA ILE A 217 -18.97 3.81 7.43
C ILE A 217 -18.55 2.52 8.14
N GLN A 218 -17.80 1.64 7.48
CA GLN A 218 -17.27 0.41 8.08
C GLN A 218 -16.34 0.71 9.26
N ASP A 219 -15.39 1.62 9.08
CA ASP A 219 -14.44 2.03 10.13
C ASP A 219 -15.16 2.61 11.34
N SER A 220 -16.16 3.46 11.10
CA SER A 220 -16.97 4.07 12.17
C SER A 220 -17.78 3.02 12.93
N SER A 221 -18.33 2.02 12.23
CA SER A 221 -19.08 0.91 12.83
C SER A 221 -18.19 -0.01 13.68
N LEU A 222 -16.91 -0.14 13.32
CA LEU A 222 -15.93 -0.88 14.10
C LEU A 222 -15.50 -0.11 15.36
N LEU A 223 -15.31 1.21 15.26
CA LEU A 223 -14.75 2.02 16.34
C LEU A 223 -15.76 2.53 17.37
N LEU A 224 -16.95 2.95 16.93
CA LEU A 224 -17.87 3.73 17.77
C LEU A 224 -18.98 2.88 18.39
N SER A 225 -19.43 1.84 17.69
CA SER A 225 -20.62 1.09 18.08
C SER A 225 -20.34 -0.34 18.51
N ASN A 226 -19.12 -0.87 18.27
CA ASN A 226 -18.83 -2.32 18.34
C ASN A 226 -19.94 -3.15 17.66
N SER A 227 -20.62 -2.57 16.66
CA SER A 227 -21.85 -3.15 16.11
C SER A 227 -21.58 -4.21 15.07
N ILE A 228 -20.32 -4.37 14.68
CA ILE A 228 -19.86 -5.42 13.77
C ILE A 228 -18.74 -6.21 14.43
N SER A 229 -18.81 -7.53 14.33
CA SER A 229 -17.70 -8.41 14.70
C SER A 229 -16.56 -8.29 13.69
N MET A 230 -15.35 -8.65 14.09
CA MET A 230 -14.19 -8.61 13.18
C MET A 230 -14.37 -9.50 11.93
N PRO A 231 -14.93 -10.72 12.00
CA PRO A 231 -15.27 -11.50 10.81
C PRO A 231 -16.24 -10.79 9.85
N GLU A 232 -17.22 -10.04 10.39
CA GLU A 232 -18.15 -9.26 9.57
C GLU A 232 -17.47 -8.05 8.93
N PHE A 233 -16.59 -7.36 9.65
CA PHE A 233 -15.75 -6.29 9.10
C PHE A 233 -14.94 -6.80 7.89
N ILE A 234 -14.24 -7.93 8.05
CA ILE A 234 -13.40 -8.53 6.99
C ILE A 234 -14.23 -8.88 5.75
N ARG A 235 -15.40 -9.52 5.92
CA ARG A 235 -16.32 -9.82 4.80
C ARG A 235 -16.84 -8.55 4.13
N SER A 236 -17.18 -7.54 4.92
CA SER A 236 -17.67 -6.26 4.41
C SER A 236 -16.59 -5.54 3.61
N PHE A 237 -15.34 -5.56 4.09
CA PHE A 237 -14.18 -4.99 3.38
C PHE A 237 -13.93 -5.71 2.04
N GLU A 238 -13.92 -7.04 2.03
CA GLU A 238 -13.79 -7.85 0.79
C GLU A 238 -14.90 -7.49 -0.21
N LYS A 239 -16.14 -7.37 0.26
CA LYS A 239 -17.29 -6.98 -0.57
C LYS A 239 -17.09 -5.60 -1.19
N VAL A 240 -16.75 -4.59 -0.38
CA VAL A 240 -16.57 -3.21 -0.83
C VAL A 240 -15.42 -3.06 -1.84
N THR A 241 -14.31 -3.77 -1.62
CA THR A 241 -13.18 -3.77 -2.57
C THR A 241 -13.48 -4.52 -3.87
N ASN A 242 -14.31 -5.56 -3.84
CA ASN A 242 -14.80 -6.24 -5.05
C ASN A 242 -15.82 -5.42 -5.84
N GLU A 243 -16.70 -4.69 -5.16
CA GLU A 243 -17.59 -3.70 -5.78
C GLU A 243 -16.77 -2.61 -6.48
N PHE A 244 -15.77 -2.04 -5.81
CA PHE A 244 -14.90 -1.03 -6.40
C PHE A 244 -14.14 -1.53 -7.63
N GLN A 245 -13.64 -2.77 -7.61
CA GLN A 245 -13.03 -3.41 -8.79
C GLN A 245 -14.04 -3.55 -9.95
N SER A 246 -15.32 -3.78 -9.64
CA SER A 246 -16.38 -3.88 -10.64
C SER A 246 -16.76 -2.51 -11.19
N ASP A 247 -16.85 -1.48 -10.33
CA ASP A 247 -17.08 -0.09 -10.75
C ASP A 247 -15.98 0.37 -11.73
N ILE A 248 -14.70 0.09 -11.44
CA ILE A 248 -13.60 0.39 -12.36
C ILE A 248 -13.73 -0.41 -13.66
N ALA A 249 -14.10 -1.70 -13.57
CA ALA A 249 -14.30 -2.54 -14.74
C ALA A 249 -15.43 -2.02 -15.63
N ASP A 250 -16.48 -1.41 -15.09
CA ASP A 250 -17.58 -0.85 -15.88
C ASP A 250 -17.20 0.46 -16.60
N ILE A 251 -16.19 1.18 -16.09
CA ILE A 251 -15.73 2.46 -16.64
C ILE A 251 -14.69 2.28 -17.75
N LEU A 252 -13.85 1.25 -17.62
CA LEU A 252 -12.64 1.08 -18.44
C LEU A 252 -12.77 -0.04 -19.48
N SER A 253 -12.04 0.09 -20.59
CA SER A 253 -11.82 -1.03 -21.51
C SER A 253 -10.95 -2.11 -20.86
N ASP A 254 -10.92 -3.32 -21.43
CA ASP A 254 -10.10 -4.43 -20.90
C ASP A 254 -8.61 -4.05 -20.82
N PHE A 255 -8.12 -3.33 -21.84
CA PHE A 255 -6.75 -2.84 -21.89
C PHE A 255 -6.50 -1.79 -20.80
N GLU A 256 -7.35 -0.76 -20.69
CA GLU A 256 -7.22 0.28 -19.66
C GLU A 256 -7.32 -0.29 -18.25
N TYR A 257 -8.21 -1.25 -18.01
CA TYR A 257 -8.34 -1.93 -16.72
C TYR A 257 -7.07 -2.69 -16.35
N ALA A 258 -6.52 -3.46 -17.30
CA ALA A 258 -5.26 -4.16 -17.10
C ALA A 258 -4.10 -3.19 -16.89
N GLN A 259 -4.07 -2.08 -17.63
CA GLN A 259 -3.10 -1.02 -17.43
C GLN A 259 -3.31 -0.25 -16.13
N LEU A 260 -4.49 -0.22 -15.52
CA LEU A 260 -4.71 0.49 -14.26
C LEU A 260 -4.44 -0.40 -13.05
N LEU A 261 -5.00 -1.61 -13.02
CA LEU A 261 -4.94 -2.48 -11.84
C LEU A 261 -3.91 -3.61 -11.95
N GLN A 262 -3.30 -3.83 -13.12
CA GLN A 262 -2.44 -5.00 -13.42
C GLN A 262 -3.18 -6.33 -13.20
N LEU A 263 -4.47 -6.36 -13.56
CA LEU A 263 -5.37 -7.50 -13.44
C LEU A 263 -6.13 -7.71 -14.74
N ASN A 264 -6.54 -8.94 -15.00
CA ASN A 264 -7.55 -9.16 -16.04
C ASN A 264 -8.91 -8.61 -15.56
N ARG A 265 -9.73 -8.07 -16.46
CA ARG A 265 -11.04 -7.47 -16.11
C ARG A 265 -11.99 -8.41 -15.36
N ASN A 266 -11.92 -9.70 -15.68
CA ASN A 266 -12.74 -10.75 -15.05
C ASN A 266 -12.10 -11.35 -13.78
N GLU A 267 -10.87 -10.93 -13.47
CA GLU A 267 -10.21 -11.32 -12.24
C GLU A 267 -10.68 -10.44 -11.08
N ARG A 268 -10.83 -11.05 -9.91
CA ARG A 268 -11.06 -10.34 -8.65
C ARG A 268 -9.93 -10.69 -7.72
N LEU A 269 -9.28 -9.66 -7.24
CA LEU A 269 -8.16 -9.74 -6.33
C LEU A 269 -8.65 -9.43 -4.91
N SER A 270 -8.32 -10.30 -3.96
CA SER A 270 -8.50 -10.02 -2.54
C SER A 270 -7.28 -9.29 -1.99
N LEU A 271 -7.47 -8.24 -1.19
CA LEU A 271 -6.39 -7.62 -0.40
C LEU A 271 -6.18 -8.29 0.97
N ILE A 272 -6.92 -9.38 1.24
CA ILE A 272 -6.93 -10.08 2.50
C ILE A 272 -5.89 -11.18 2.47
N ASP A 273 -4.84 -11.04 3.28
CA ASP A 273 -3.89 -12.11 3.56
C ASP A 273 -4.34 -12.86 4.82
N PRO A 274 -4.69 -14.16 4.74
CA PRO A 274 -5.11 -14.95 5.89
C PRO A 274 -4.15 -14.88 7.08
N LEU A 275 -2.84 -14.94 6.80
CA LEU A 275 -1.84 -14.92 7.86
C LEU A 275 -1.81 -13.55 8.55
N SER A 276 -1.79 -12.48 7.76
CA SER A 276 -1.82 -11.12 8.29
C SER A 276 -3.10 -10.83 9.10
N ILE A 277 -4.24 -11.38 8.69
CA ILE A 277 -5.50 -11.28 9.43
C ILE A 277 -5.40 -11.93 10.80
N ASP A 278 -4.91 -13.16 10.87
CA ASP A 278 -4.81 -13.89 12.14
C ASP A 278 -3.79 -13.21 13.08
N ILE A 279 -2.72 -12.62 12.54
CA ILE A 279 -1.75 -11.83 13.32
C ILE A 279 -2.35 -10.48 13.76
N ALA A 280 -3.15 -9.83 12.93
CA ALA A 280 -3.73 -8.53 13.23
C ALA A 280 -4.87 -8.62 14.25
N PHE A 281 -5.69 -9.68 14.15
CA PHE A 281 -6.99 -9.75 14.80
C PHE A 281 -7.21 -10.98 15.68
N GLY A 282 -6.22 -11.87 15.75
CA GLY A 282 -6.25 -13.09 16.56
C GLY A 282 -6.44 -14.35 15.71
N GLU A 283 -5.86 -15.45 16.18
CA GLU A 283 -5.83 -16.73 15.48
C GLU A 283 -7.24 -17.24 15.11
N GLY A 284 -7.38 -17.72 13.87
CA GLY A 284 -8.62 -18.27 13.33
C GLY A 284 -9.66 -17.20 12.96
N THR A 285 -9.32 -15.92 13.01
CA THR A 285 -10.22 -14.85 12.56
C THR A 285 -10.52 -14.97 11.07
N TYR A 286 -9.52 -15.29 10.24
CA TYR A 286 -9.73 -15.51 8.81
C TYR A 286 -10.73 -16.65 8.57
N LYS A 287 -10.55 -17.79 9.24
CA LYS A 287 -11.45 -18.96 9.13
C LYS A 287 -12.88 -18.65 9.56
N LYS A 288 -13.06 -17.77 10.55
CA LYS A 288 -14.40 -17.30 10.98
C LYS A 288 -15.04 -16.36 9.96
N ALA A 289 -14.23 -15.56 9.26
CA ALA A 289 -14.70 -14.69 8.19
C ALA A 289 -15.10 -15.52 6.95
N PHE A 290 -14.31 -16.53 6.61
CA PHE A 290 -14.47 -17.38 5.43
C PHE A 290 -14.37 -18.87 5.81
N PRO A 291 -15.48 -19.49 6.28
CA PRO A 291 -15.46 -20.88 6.75
C PRO A 291 -15.31 -21.92 5.61
N GLU A 292 -15.60 -21.52 4.37
CA GLU A 292 -15.61 -22.39 3.18
C GLU A 292 -14.37 -22.25 2.28
N SER A 293 -13.43 -21.37 2.63
CA SER A 293 -12.19 -21.10 1.87
C SER A 293 -11.01 -21.98 2.26
#